data_AF-A0A9D3LUK5-F1
#
_entry.id   AF-A0A9D3LUK5-F1
#
_cell.length_a   1.000
_cell.length_b   1.000
_cell.length_c   1.000
_cell.angle_alpha   90.00
_cell.angle_beta   90.00
_cell.angle_gamma   90.00
#
_symmetry.space_group_name_H-M   'P 1'
#
loop_
_entity.id
_entity.type
_entity.pdbx_description
1 polymer ?
#
loop_
_entity_poly.entity_id
_entity_poly.type
_entity_poly.pdbx_seq_one_letter_code
_entity_poly.pdbx_strand_id
1 'polypeptide(L)'
;MTREAIGGGVRTVMGCRVARLVSTGVDSALSTSETLVDQYLPLTDDELEKEAKTVEGFDVAAKPSYYVRLGSLSTKLRKRAYRQALAKVHEAKTRSQESISQLHLTVDLIEHTRRNVGALGQWKSSGHDGDVQRMESRTLAIARSLTRQLQNTCLSLAPSLQGLPQNIQHQALSVALSASEIYANFSGAFTFQDLSDGALASSRGQLARIKESLDGVMDYLVNNTPLNWLVPDFTFPDLAPEPEGFQVEESEVPYGFSYTQGALYTACVPL
;
A
#
# COMPACT_ATOMS: atom_id res chain seq x y z
N MET A 1 52.76 -36.60 33.61
CA MET A 1 51.37 -36.66 33.11
C MET A 1 50.75 -35.28 33.26
N THR A 2 50.68 -34.49 32.19
CA THR A 2 50.07 -33.15 32.19
C THR A 2 49.39 -32.91 30.85
N ARG A 3 48.19 -33.47 30.70
CA ARG A 3 47.34 -33.22 29.54
C ARG A 3 45.88 -33.32 29.96
N GLU A 4 45.40 -32.33 30.69
CA GLU A 4 43.97 -32.09 30.89
C GLU A 4 43.79 -30.74 31.59
N ALA A 5 43.33 -29.73 30.85
CA ALA A 5 42.58 -28.55 31.36
C ALA A 5 42.51 -27.41 30.33
N ILE A 6 42.22 -27.68 29.05
CA ILE A 6 41.84 -26.61 28.11
C ILE A 6 40.70 -27.14 27.23
N GLY A 7 39.47 -27.06 27.72
CA GLY A 7 38.31 -27.56 26.98
C GLY A 7 36.94 -27.11 27.49
N GLY A 8 36.86 -26.06 28.32
CA GLY A 8 35.63 -25.72 29.06
C GLY A 8 35.19 -24.27 29.01
N GLY A 9 35.61 -23.47 28.02
CA GLY A 9 35.40 -22.01 28.06
C GLY A 9 34.16 -21.47 27.35
N VAL A 10 33.52 -22.21 26.43
CA VAL A 10 32.62 -21.59 25.43
C VAL A 10 31.12 -21.79 25.69
N ARG A 11 30.71 -22.63 26.67
CA ARG A 11 29.29 -23.03 26.82
C ARG A 11 28.47 -22.28 27.90
N THR A 12 29.05 -21.34 28.66
CA THR A 12 28.39 -20.85 29.90
C THR A 12 27.83 -19.41 29.83
N VAL A 13 28.08 -18.66 28.76
CA VAL A 13 27.64 -17.25 28.66
C VAL A 13 26.11 -17.12 28.58
N MET A 14 25.41 -18.14 28.04
CA MET A 14 23.96 -18.13 27.86
C MET A 14 23.16 -18.31 29.17
N GLY A 15 23.82 -18.55 30.31
CA GLY A 15 23.20 -18.75 31.62
C GLY A 15 23.50 -17.66 32.67
N CYS A 16 24.18 -16.57 32.29
CA CYS A 16 24.65 -15.57 33.25
C CYS A 16 23.47 -14.82 33.90
N ARG A 17 23.36 -14.84 35.24
CA ARG A 17 22.25 -14.21 35.99
C ARG A 17 22.17 -12.70 35.74
N VAL A 18 23.31 -12.04 35.58
CA VAL A 18 23.39 -10.62 35.20
C VAL A 18 22.80 -10.38 33.82
N ALA A 19 23.12 -11.24 32.84
CA ALA A 19 22.54 -11.14 31.50
C ALA A 19 21.02 -11.33 31.52
N ARG A 20 20.50 -12.29 32.31
CA ARG A 20 19.06 -12.47 32.51
C ARG A 20 18.40 -11.25 33.17
N LEU A 21 19.00 -10.70 34.23
CA LEU A 21 18.48 -9.53 34.93
C LEU A 21 18.41 -8.30 34.04
N VAL A 22 19.45 -8.05 33.23
CA VAL A 22 19.47 -6.95 32.26
C VAL A 22 18.41 -7.16 31.18
N SER A 23 18.29 -8.37 30.61
CA SER A 23 17.23 -8.67 29.64
C SER A 23 15.84 -8.43 30.24
N THR A 24 15.57 -8.96 31.44
CA THR A 24 14.27 -8.76 32.09
C THR A 24 14.01 -7.30 32.47
N GLY A 25 15.03 -6.53 32.84
CA GLY A 25 14.89 -5.12 33.18
C GLY A 25 14.57 -4.27 31.95
N VAL A 26 15.26 -4.53 30.84
CA VAL A 26 14.96 -3.89 29.54
C VAL A 26 13.57 -4.29 29.05
N ASP A 27 13.21 -5.57 29.12
CA ASP A 27 11.88 -6.04 28.74
C ASP A 27 10.77 -5.41 29.59
N SER A 28 11.01 -5.22 30.89
CA SER A 28 10.05 -4.58 31.80
C SER A 28 9.91 -3.08 31.52
N ALA A 29 11.02 -2.37 31.27
CA ALA A 29 10.99 -0.94 30.92
C ALA A 29 10.31 -0.70 29.56
N LEU A 30 10.62 -1.55 28.57
CA LEU A 30 9.92 -1.55 27.29
C LEU A 30 8.43 -1.87 27.49
N SER A 31 8.09 -2.84 28.34
CA SER A 31 6.69 -3.16 28.61
C SER A 31 5.94 -1.99 29.23
N THR A 32 6.57 -1.22 30.13
CA THR A 32 5.95 -0.05 30.78
C THR A 32 5.78 1.13 29.83
N SER A 33 6.79 1.43 29.00
CA SER A 33 6.66 2.48 28.00
C SER A 33 5.60 2.13 26.96
N GLU A 34 5.45 0.85 26.66
CA GLU A 34 4.49 0.38 25.69
C GLU A 34 3.04 0.32 26.23
N THR A 35 2.83 0.04 27.52
CA THR A 35 1.50 0.24 28.14
C THR A 35 1.04 1.68 28.08
N LEU A 36 1.96 2.65 28.12
CA LEU A 36 1.62 4.05 27.95
C LEU A 36 1.24 4.33 26.49
N VAL A 37 2.02 3.83 25.51
CA VAL A 37 1.62 3.91 24.09
C VAL A 37 0.24 3.31 23.86
N ASP A 38 -0.12 2.20 24.49
CA ASP A 38 -1.43 1.57 24.36
C ASP A 38 -2.57 2.41 24.95
N GLN A 39 -2.27 3.20 25.99
CA GLN A 39 -3.22 4.09 26.66
C GLN A 39 -3.46 5.37 25.86
N TYR A 40 -2.46 5.84 25.11
CA TYR A 40 -2.56 7.04 24.27
C TYR A 40 -2.89 6.72 22.80
N LEU A 41 -2.58 5.52 22.32
CA LEU A 41 -2.86 5.02 20.96
C LEU A 41 -3.59 3.66 21.04
N PRO A 42 -4.85 3.65 21.50
CA PRO A 42 -5.67 2.44 21.49
C PRO A 42 -5.99 2.06 20.03
N LEU A 43 -5.33 1.00 19.54
CA LEU A 43 -5.65 0.37 18.26
C LEU A 43 -7.05 -0.24 18.35
N THR A 44 -8.08 0.57 18.10
CA THR A 44 -9.49 0.18 18.06
C THR A 44 -9.92 0.11 16.61
N ASP A 45 -10.74 -0.88 16.27
CA ASP A 45 -11.25 -1.11 14.91
C ASP A 45 -11.92 0.14 14.29
N ASP A 46 -12.29 1.11 15.14
CA ASP A 46 -12.82 2.43 14.78
C ASP A 46 -11.82 3.34 14.00
N GLU A 47 -10.50 3.08 14.07
CA GLU A 47 -9.49 3.84 13.32
C GLU A 47 -9.31 3.34 11.87
N LEU A 48 -9.59 2.06 11.60
CA LEU A 48 -9.62 1.50 10.25
C LEU A 48 -10.77 2.10 9.42
N GLU A 49 -11.90 2.41 10.04
CA GLU A 49 -13.01 3.11 9.39
C GLU A 49 -12.75 4.61 9.17
N LYS A 50 -11.95 5.27 10.03
CA LYS A 50 -11.59 6.69 9.86
C LYS A 50 -10.53 6.92 8.77
N GLU A 51 -9.59 6.00 8.57
CA GLU A 51 -8.68 6.06 7.41
C GLU A 51 -9.41 5.83 6.07
N ALA A 52 -10.48 5.02 6.06
CA ALA A 52 -11.32 4.83 4.88
C ALA A 52 -12.28 6.00 4.59
N LYS A 53 -12.44 6.93 5.54
CA LYS A 53 -13.45 8.00 5.52
C LYS A 53 -12.86 9.40 5.64
N THR A 54 -11.60 9.62 5.26
CA THR A 54 -11.09 10.97 5.05
C THR A 54 -11.81 11.59 3.86
N VAL A 55 -12.87 12.32 4.20
CA VAL A 55 -13.67 13.16 3.33
C VAL A 55 -12.76 14.21 2.68
N GLU A 56 -12.78 14.23 1.35
CA GLU A 56 -12.57 15.36 0.45
C GLU A 56 -12.47 16.73 1.17
N GLY A 57 -11.30 17.37 1.15
CA GLY A 57 -11.23 18.83 1.35
C GLY A 57 -10.19 19.41 2.30
N PHE A 58 -9.10 18.71 2.63
CA PHE A 58 -7.93 19.37 3.25
C PHE A 58 -6.64 18.92 2.57
N ASP A 59 -5.75 19.88 2.37
CA ASP A 59 -4.53 19.82 1.55
C ASP A 59 -3.75 18.52 1.73
N VAL A 60 -3.53 17.79 0.62
CA VAL A 60 -2.77 16.53 0.60
C VAL A 60 -1.28 16.89 0.67
N ALA A 61 -0.83 17.37 1.83
CA ALA A 61 0.56 17.24 2.20
C ALA A 61 0.85 15.73 2.23
N ALA A 62 1.58 15.24 1.23
CA ALA A 62 1.95 13.83 1.12
C ALA A 62 2.47 13.33 2.47
N LYS A 63 1.68 12.48 3.14
CA LYS A 63 2.10 11.81 4.37
C LYS A 63 3.49 11.20 4.10
N PRO A 64 4.54 11.58 4.84
CA PRO A 64 5.84 10.94 4.66
C PRO A 64 5.69 9.45 4.95
N SER A 65 5.87 8.62 3.93
CA SER A 65 5.77 7.16 4.05
C SER A 65 7.03 6.62 4.73
N TYR A 66 6.98 6.51 6.06
CA TYR A 66 8.06 5.92 6.83
C TYR A 66 7.96 4.39 6.79
N TYR A 67 9.07 3.74 6.42
CA TYR A 67 9.22 2.30 6.49
C TYR A 67 9.94 1.92 7.77
N VAL A 68 9.34 1.04 8.57
CA VAL A 68 9.94 0.57 9.83
C VAL A 68 10.24 -0.92 9.76
N ARG A 69 11.47 -1.29 10.11
CA ARG A 69 11.90 -2.69 10.19
C ARG A 69 11.28 -3.37 11.40
N LEU A 70 10.56 -4.45 11.15
CA LEU A 70 9.80 -5.19 12.16
C LEU A 70 10.67 -5.67 13.35
N GLY A 71 11.93 -6.02 13.09
CA GLY A 71 12.90 -6.45 14.10
C GLY A 71 13.39 -5.33 15.03
N SER A 72 13.31 -4.07 14.60
CA SER A 72 13.70 -2.90 15.41
C SER A 72 12.63 -2.47 16.41
N LEU A 73 11.42 -3.03 16.29
CA LEU A 73 10.27 -2.72 17.16
C LEU A 73 10.29 -3.54 18.46
N SER A 74 9.69 -2.98 19.52
CA SER A 74 9.39 -3.70 20.78
C SER A 74 8.46 -4.89 20.52
N THR A 75 8.37 -5.82 21.46
CA THR A 75 7.70 -7.11 21.22
C THR A 75 6.21 -7.00 20.91
N LYS A 76 5.43 -6.07 21.51
CA LYS A 76 4.02 -5.95 21.13
C LYS A 76 3.80 -4.89 20.04
N LEU A 77 4.63 -3.84 19.94
CA LEU A 77 4.60 -2.93 18.78
C LEU A 77 4.87 -3.68 17.48
N ARG A 78 5.81 -4.63 17.52
CA ARG A 78 6.06 -5.61 16.47
C ARG A 78 4.82 -6.41 16.11
N LYS A 79 4.10 -6.94 17.10
CA LYS A 79 2.87 -7.73 16.86
C LYS A 79 1.77 -6.88 16.21
N ARG A 80 1.64 -5.61 16.62
CA ARG A 80 0.67 -4.66 16.05
C ARG A 80 1.00 -4.29 14.61
N ALA A 81 2.23 -3.83 14.38
CA ALA A 81 2.76 -3.52 13.05
C ALA A 81 2.59 -4.71 12.10
N TYR A 82 2.93 -5.91 12.57
CA TYR A 82 2.75 -7.15 11.82
C TYR A 82 1.28 -7.43 11.49
N ARG A 83 0.35 -7.34 12.45
CA ARG A 83 -1.09 -7.54 12.19
C ARG A 83 -1.66 -6.53 11.20
N GLN A 84 -1.31 -5.26 11.34
CA GLN A 84 -1.77 -4.21 10.43
C GLN A 84 -1.21 -4.42 9.02
N ALA A 85 0.09 -4.74 8.90
CA ALA A 85 0.72 -5.05 7.62
C ALA A 85 0.09 -6.30 6.97
N LEU A 86 -0.15 -7.35 7.76
CA LEU A 86 -0.85 -8.55 7.30
C LEU A 86 -2.25 -8.23 6.81
N ALA A 87 -3.01 -7.40 7.53
CA ALA A 87 -4.35 -7.00 7.13
C ALA A 87 -4.34 -6.26 5.79
N LYS A 88 -3.40 -5.31 5.59
CA LYS A 88 -3.21 -4.61 4.31
C LYS A 88 -2.90 -5.57 3.16
N VAL A 89 -1.99 -6.54 3.37
CA VAL A 89 -1.66 -7.55 2.34
C VAL A 89 -2.86 -8.47 2.07
N HIS A 90 -3.58 -8.88 3.11
CA HIS A 90 -4.77 -9.71 2.97
C HIS A 90 -5.90 -9.01 2.21
N GLU A 91 -6.13 -7.73 2.49
CA GLU A 91 -7.09 -6.89 1.79
C GLU A 91 -6.71 -6.74 0.31
N ALA A 92 -5.45 -6.43 0.02
CA ALA A 92 -4.95 -6.33 -1.34
C ALA A 92 -5.05 -7.66 -2.11
N LYS A 93 -4.79 -8.78 -1.44
CA LYS A 93 -5.04 -10.14 -1.97
C LYS A 93 -6.51 -10.33 -2.30
N THR A 94 -7.41 -10.04 -1.36
CA THR A 94 -8.86 -10.22 -1.53
C THR A 94 -9.39 -9.38 -2.70
N ARG A 95 -8.99 -8.12 -2.76
CA ARG A 95 -9.32 -7.19 -3.86
C ARG A 95 -8.79 -7.68 -5.23
N SER A 96 -7.58 -8.25 -5.24
CA SER A 96 -7.02 -8.85 -6.44
C SER A 96 -7.80 -10.09 -6.88
N GLN A 97 -8.18 -10.96 -5.95
CA GLN A 97 -8.99 -12.16 -6.24
C GLN A 97 -10.36 -11.81 -6.80
N GLU A 98 -11.03 -10.82 -6.23
CA GLU A 98 -12.30 -10.32 -6.75
C GLU A 98 -12.13 -9.82 -8.19
N SER A 99 -11.13 -8.96 -8.43
CA SER A 99 -10.81 -8.45 -9.77
C SER A 99 -10.50 -9.57 -10.76
N ILE A 100 -9.73 -10.58 -10.34
CA ILE A 100 -9.40 -11.77 -11.16
C ILE A 100 -10.67 -12.54 -11.53
N SER A 101 -11.57 -12.79 -10.56
CA SER A 101 -12.81 -13.53 -10.80
C SER A 101 -13.73 -12.82 -11.78
N GLN A 102 -13.88 -11.50 -11.62
CA GLN A 102 -14.64 -10.68 -12.56
C GLN A 102 -13.98 -10.63 -13.93
N LEU A 103 -12.64 -10.56 -14.00
CA LEU A 103 -11.90 -10.61 -15.25
C LEU A 103 -12.13 -11.94 -15.98
N HIS A 104 -12.07 -13.08 -15.29
CA HIS A 104 -12.38 -14.38 -15.91
C HIS A 104 -13.76 -14.39 -16.56
N LEU A 105 -14.80 -13.91 -15.85
CA LEU A 105 -16.15 -13.79 -16.39
C LEU A 105 -16.20 -12.88 -17.63
N THR A 106 -15.52 -11.73 -17.60
CA THR A 106 -15.48 -10.82 -18.77
C THR A 106 -14.75 -11.43 -19.96
N VAL A 107 -13.64 -12.15 -19.73
CA VAL A 107 -12.88 -12.84 -20.77
C VAL A 107 -13.70 -13.97 -21.39
N ASP A 108 -14.42 -14.74 -20.57
CA ASP A 108 -15.33 -15.79 -21.04
C ASP A 108 -16.48 -15.21 -21.88
N LEU A 109 -17.04 -14.07 -21.47
CA LEU A 109 -18.06 -13.36 -22.23
C LEU A 109 -17.53 -12.90 -23.59
N ILE A 110 -16.35 -12.28 -23.62
CA ILE A 110 -15.69 -11.85 -24.85
C ILE A 110 -15.43 -13.04 -25.77
N GLU A 111 -14.97 -14.17 -25.24
CA GLU A 111 -14.70 -15.35 -26.06
C GLU A 111 -15.98 -16.00 -26.58
N HIS A 112 -17.03 -16.05 -25.77
CA HIS A 112 -18.33 -16.60 -26.18
C HIS A 112 -18.97 -15.76 -27.29
N THR A 113 -18.97 -14.43 -27.16
CA THR A 113 -19.49 -13.53 -28.19
C THR A 113 -18.67 -13.59 -29.48
N ARG A 114 -17.34 -13.71 -29.38
CA ARG A 114 -16.44 -13.90 -30.53
C ARG A 114 -16.68 -15.23 -31.24
N ARG A 115 -16.85 -16.34 -30.50
CA ARG A 115 -17.14 -17.64 -31.11
C ARG A 115 -18.52 -17.65 -31.79
N ASN A 116 -19.47 -16.87 -31.28
CA ASN A 116 -20.80 -16.72 -31.85
C ASN A 116 -20.90 -15.65 -32.96
N VAL A 117 -19.78 -15.25 -33.58
CA VAL A 117 -19.76 -14.25 -34.66
C VAL A 117 -20.67 -14.62 -35.85
N GLY A 118 -20.97 -15.91 -36.07
CA GLY A 118 -21.97 -16.33 -37.05
C GLY A 118 -23.41 -15.88 -36.73
N ALA A 119 -23.79 -15.91 -35.45
CA ALA A 119 -25.07 -15.36 -34.97
C ALA A 119 -25.03 -13.82 -34.88
N LEU A 120 -23.87 -13.26 -34.51
CA LEU A 120 -23.65 -11.81 -34.47
C LEU A 120 -23.73 -11.19 -35.87
N GLY A 121 -23.25 -11.89 -36.90
CA GLY A 121 -23.35 -11.47 -38.31
C GLY A 121 -24.80 -11.38 -38.78
N GLN A 122 -25.67 -12.26 -38.27
CA GLN A 122 -27.11 -12.20 -38.50
C GLN A 122 -27.76 -11.00 -37.78
N TRP A 123 -27.29 -10.63 -36.58
CA TRP A 123 -27.78 -9.45 -35.86
C TRP A 123 -27.26 -8.12 -36.45
N LYS A 124 -26.02 -8.11 -36.93
CA LYS A 124 -25.41 -6.99 -37.67
C LYS A 124 -26.15 -6.71 -38.97
N SER A 125 -26.50 -7.75 -39.72
CA SER A 125 -27.28 -7.62 -40.96
C SER A 125 -28.75 -7.23 -40.73
N SER A 126 -29.25 -7.38 -39.50
CA SER A 126 -30.61 -7.01 -39.10
C SER A 126 -30.75 -5.58 -38.57
N GLY A 127 -29.73 -4.72 -38.74
CA GLY A 127 -29.76 -3.29 -38.36
C GLY A 127 -29.32 -2.95 -36.93
N HIS A 128 -28.83 -3.92 -36.16
CA HIS A 128 -28.41 -3.73 -34.75
C HIS A 128 -26.89 -3.52 -34.56
N ASP A 129 -26.19 -3.09 -35.61
CA ASP A 129 -24.73 -2.90 -35.59
C ASP A 129 -24.25 -1.97 -34.45
N GLY A 130 -24.98 -0.87 -34.22
CA GLY A 130 -24.68 0.08 -33.16
C GLY A 130 -24.86 -0.47 -31.73
N ASP A 131 -25.79 -1.41 -31.52
CA ASP A 131 -26.01 -2.02 -30.21
C ASP A 131 -24.93 -3.07 -29.89
N VAL A 132 -24.49 -3.82 -30.90
CA VAL A 132 -23.35 -4.73 -30.79
C VAL A 132 -22.09 -3.94 -30.43
N GLN A 133 -21.76 -2.88 -31.17
CA GLN A 133 -20.57 -2.07 -30.91
C GLN A 133 -20.62 -1.37 -29.53
N ARG A 134 -21.80 -0.97 -29.07
CA ARG A 134 -22.01 -0.43 -27.72
C ARG A 134 -21.79 -1.49 -26.64
N MET A 135 -22.23 -2.73 -26.87
CA MET A 135 -21.99 -3.85 -25.96
C MET A 135 -20.50 -4.22 -25.91
N GLU A 136 -19.81 -4.26 -27.05
CA GLU A 136 -18.38 -4.54 -27.14
C GLU A 136 -17.57 -3.49 -26.37
N SER A 137 -17.79 -2.21 -26.68
CA SER A 137 -17.10 -1.09 -26.02
C SER A 137 -17.35 -1.06 -24.52
N ARG A 138 -18.58 -1.31 -24.06
CA ARG A 138 -18.92 -1.40 -22.63
C ARG A 138 -18.20 -2.55 -21.95
N THR A 139 -18.18 -3.73 -22.58
CA THR A 139 -17.51 -4.91 -22.02
C THR A 139 -15.99 -4.71 -21.94
N LEU A 140 -15.39 -4.14 -22.98
CA LEU A 140 -13.97 -3.78 -22.99
C LEU A 140 -13.64 -2.68 -21.97
N ALA A 141 -14.53 -1.71 -21.75
CA ALA A 141 -14.34 -0.71 -20.70
C ALA A 141 -14.28 -1.35 -19.31
N ILE A 142 -15.17 -2.31 -19.02
CA ILE A 142 -15.15 -3.09 -17.77
C ILE A 142 -13.87 -3.91 -17.65
N ALA A 143 -13.45 -4.59 -18.72
CA ALA A 143 -12.19 -5.35 -18.71
C ALA A 143 -10.99 -4.43 -18.43
N ARG A 144 -10.92 -3.23 -19.05
CA ARG A 144 -9.87 -2.25 -18.81
C ARG A 144 -9.88 -1.69 -17.39
N SER A 145 -11.05 -1.42 -16.81
CA SER A 145 -11.13 -0.94 -15.43
C SER A 145 -10.66 -2.00 -14.43
N LEU A 146 -11.07 -3.25 -14.62
CA LEU A 146 -10.70 -4.36 -13.73
C LEU A 146 -9.21 -4.70 -13.84
N THR A 147 -8.65 -4.74 -15.05
CA THR A 147 -7.22 -4.96 -15.26
C THR A 147 -6.37 -3.83 -14.67
N ARG A 148 -6.81 -2.58 -14.79
CA ARG A 148 -6.16 -1.43 -14.15
C ARG A 148 -6.22 -1.51 -12.62
N GLN A 149 -7.37 -1.91 -12.06
CA GLN A 149 -7.53 -2.11 -10.62
C GLN A 149 -6.58 -3.21 -10.11
N LEU A 150 -6.50 -4.33 -10.82
CA LEU A 150 -5.56 -5.41 -10.53
C LEU A 150 -4.11 -4.92 -10.62
N GLN A 151 -3.76 -4.16 -11.66
CA GLN A 151 -2.41 -3.62 -11.83
C GLN A 151 -2.03 -2.68 -10.67
N ASN A 152 -2.89 -1.73 -10.32
CA ASN A 152 -2.64 -0.77 -9.24
C ASN A 152 -2.45 -1.46 -7.90
N THR A 153 -3.27 -2.47 -7.61
CA THR A 153 -3.18 -3.24 -6.36
C THR A 153 -1.91 -4.10 -6.30
N CYS A 154 -1.52 -4.74 -7.40
CA CYS A 154 -0.26 -5.49 -7.49
C CYS A 154 0.97 -4.58 -7.40
N LEU A 155 0.93 -3.39 -8.01
CA LEU A 155 2.01 -2.40 -7.94
C LEU A 155 2.15 -1.79 -6.54
N SER A 156 1.06 -1.58 -5.81
CA SER A 156 1.12 -1.10 -4.42
C SER A 156 1.56 -2.19 -3.43
N LEU A 157 1.29 -3.46 -3.76
CA LEU A 157 1.77 -4.61 -2.99
C LEU A 157 3.29 -4.77 -3.03
N ALA A 158 3.93 -4.55 -4.19
CA ALA A 158 5.38 -4.74 -4.35
C ALA A 158 6.24 -3.99 -3.31
N PRO A 159 6.07 -2.66 -3.08
CA PRO A 159 6.83 -1.95 -2.05
C PRO A 159 6.43 -2.37 -0.62
N SER A 160 5.19 -2.80 -0.40
CA SER A 160 4.75 -3.26 0.94
C SER A 160 5.44 -4.54 1.41
N LEU A 161 6.05 -5.29 0.49
CA LEU A 161 6.73 -6.56 0.73
C LEU A 161 8.26 -6.41 0.85
N GLN A 162 8.76 -5.17 0.92
CA GLN A 162 10.18 -4.88 1.00
C GLN A 162 10.79 -5.46 2.29
N GLY A 163 11.93 -6.15 2.17
CA GLY A 163 12.63 -6.77 3.31
C GLY A 163 12.22 -8.21 3.63
N LEU A 164 11.29 -8.79 2.87
CA LEU A 164 11.01 -10.23 2.86
C LEU A 164 12.13 -11.00 2.13
N PRO A 165 12.19 -12.35 2.23
CA PRO A 165 13.13 -13.14 1.45
C PRO A 165 13.03 -12.88 -0.07
N GLN A 166 14.15 -13.00 -0.78
CA GLN A 166 14.24 -12.67 -2.22
C GLN A 166 13.23 -13.44 -3.08
N ASN A 167 12.90 -14.70 -2.73
CA ASN A 167 11.90 -15.48 -3.45
C ASN A 167 10.50 -14.83 -3.38
N ILE A 168 10.12 -14.28 -2.22
CA ILE A 168 8.82 -13.62 -2.03
C ILE A 168 8.79 -12.26 -2.73
N GLN A 169 9.87 -11.50 -2.66
CA GLN A 169 9.97 -10.22 -3.38
C GLN A 169 9.92 -10.43 -4.90
N HIS A 170 10.66 -11.41 -5.43
CA HIS A 170 10.64 -11.72 -6.85
C HIS A 170 9.25 -12.19 -7.31
N GLN A 171 8.55 -12.97 -6.49
CA GLN A 171 7.18 -13.39 -6.74
C GLN A 171 6.22 -12.21 -6.80
N ALA A 172 6.32 -11.25 -5.87
CA ALA A 172 5.51 -10.02 -5.90
C ALA A 172 5.79 -9.14 -7.13
N LEU A 173 7.04 -9.02 -7.53
CA LEU A 173 7.41 -8.30 -8.76
C LEU A 173 6.87 -9.01 -10.01
N SER A 174 6.99 -10.34 -10.06
CA SER A 174 6.43 -11.15 -11.16
C SER A 174 4.91 -10.99 -11.26
N VAL A 175 4.20 -10.88 -10.14
CA VAL A 175 2.77 -10.57 -10.08
C VAL A 175 2.47 -9.21 -10.70
N ALA A 176 3.20 -8.16 -10.30
CA ALA A 176 2.99 -6.81 -10.81
C ALA A 176 3.28 -6.70 -12.32
N LEU A 177 4.32 -7.38 -12.81
CA LEU A 177 4.65 -7.46 -14.23
C LEU A 177 3.56 -8.22 -15.00
N SER A 178 3.12 -9.37 -14.49
CA SER A 178 2.04 -10.15 -15.11
C SER A 178 0.74 -9.34 -15.18
N ALA A 179 0.38 -8.62 -14.12
CA ALA A 179 -0.81 -7.76 -14.11
C ALA A 179 -0.70 -6.61 -15.13
N SER A 180 0.50 -6.06 -15.31
CA SER A 180 0.76 -5.02 -16.30
C SER A 180 0.68 -5.53 -17.73
N GLU A 181 1.14 -6.77 -17.98
CA GLU A 181 1.04 -7.42 -19.29
C GLU A 181 -0.43 -7.69 -19.66
N ILE A 182 -1.22 -8.17 -18.70
CA ILE A 182 -2.68 -8.31 -18.88
C ILE A 182 -3.28 -6.95 -19.24
N TYR A 183 -2.99 -5.89 -18.48
CA TYR A 183 -3.51 -4.55 -18.78
C TYR A 183 -3.11 -4.08 -20.18
N ALA A 184 -1.87 -4.29 -20.61
CA ALA A 184 -1.41 -3.92 -21.94
C ALA A 184 -2.24 -4.61 -23.03
N ASN A 185 -2.52 -5.92 -22.87
CA ASN A 185 -3.33 -6.71 -23.81
C ASN A 185 -4.76 -6.16 -23.98
N PHE A 186 -5.39 -5.69 -22.90
CA PHE A 186 -6.76 -5.14 -22.95
C PHE A 186 -6.81 -3.63 -23.25
N SER A 187 -5.74 -2.88 -22.96
CA SER A 187 -5.73 -1.42 -23.13
C SER A 187 -5.79 -0.97 -24.58
N GLY A 188 -5.16 -1.73 -25.49
CA GLY A 188 -5.08 -1.39 -26.92
C GLY A 188 -6.22 -1.92 -27.79
N ALA A 189 -7.06 -2.82 -27.27
CA ALA A 189 -8.15 -3.43 -28.03
C ALA A 189 -9.37 -2.51 -28.08
N PHE A 190 -9.92 -2.18 -29.25
CA PHE A 190 -11.12 -1.34 -29.40
C PHE A 190 -12.37 -2.16 -29.74
N THR A 191 -12.17 -3.33 -30.34
CA THR A 191 -13.20 -4.30 -30.68
C THR A 191 -12.83 -5.67 -30.15
N PHE A 192 -13.80 -6.59 -30.11
CA PHE A 192 -13.50 -7.96 -29.72
C PHE A 192 -12.55 -8.68 -30.69
N GLN A 193 -12.44 -8.24 -31.95
CA GLN A 193 -11.56 -8.85 -32.95
C GLN A 193 -10.08 -8.54 -32.71
N ASP A 194 -9.78 -7.41 -32.06
CA ASP A 194 -8.40 -7.00 -31.75
C ASP A 194 -7.73 -7.91 -30.71
N LEU A 195 -8.52 -8.65 -29.93
CA LEU A 195 -8.04 -9.60 -28.94
C LEU A 195 -7.81 -10.96 -29.61
N SER A 196 -6.54 -11.38 -29.70
CA SER A 196 -6.20 -12.71 -30.20
C SER A 196 -6.55 -13.81 -29.19
N ASP A 197 -6.80 -15.03 -29.67
CA ASP A 197 -7.05 -16.19 -28.80
C ASP A 197 -5.83 -16.49 -27.92
N GLY A 198 -4.63 -16.21 -28.43
CA GLY A 198 -3.38 -16.27 -27.67
C GLY A 198 -3.33 -15.26 -26.53
N ALA A 199 -3.81 -14.02 -26.74
CA ALA A 199 -3.86 -13.00 -25.68
C ALA A 199 -4.88 -13.36 -24.58
N LEU A 200 -6.05 -13.89 -24.97
CA LEU A 200 -7.05 -14.37 -24.00
C LEU A 200 -6.53 -15.58 -23.21
N ALA A 201 -5.90 -16.55 -23.88
CA ALA A 201 -5.29 -17.71 -23.20
C ALA A 201 -4.12 -17.29 -22.28
N SER A 202 -3.26 -16.38 -22.74
CA SER A 202 -2.15 -15.84 -21.96
C SER A 202 -2.65 -15.11 -20.71
N SER A 203 -3.66 -14.23 -20.85
CA SER A 203 -4.24 -13.51 -19.72
C SER A 203 -4.84 -14.46 -18.68
N ARG A 204 -5.54 -15.52 -19.07
CA ARG A 204 -6.04 -16.54 -18.12
C ARG A 204 -4.91 -17.23 -17.37
N GLY A 205 -3.85 -17.62 -18.07
CA GLY A 205 -2.67 -18.21 -17.46
C GLY A 205 -1.99 -17.27 -16.47
N GLN A 206 -1.86 -15.98 -16.82
CA GLN A 206 -1.29 -14.95 -15.96
C GLN A 206 -2.17 -14.66 -14.74
N LEU A 207 -3.49 -14.58 -14.90
CA LEU A 207 -4.44 -14.41 -13.79
C LEU A 207 -4.35 -15.56 -12.79
N ALA A 208 -4.25 -16.81 -13.28
CA ALA A 208 -4.05 -17.98 -12.43
C ALA A 208 -2.71 -17.93 -11.67
N ARG A 209 -1.62 -17.55 -12.36
CA ARG A 209 -0.30 -17.35 -11.73
C ARG A 209 -0.33 -16.25 -10.68
N ILE A 210 -0.99 -15.12 -10.95
CA ILE A 210 -1.13 -14.01 -9.98
C ILE A 210 -1.88 -14.51 -8.74
N LYS A 211 -2.95 -15.28 -8.92
CA LYS A 211 -3.69 -15.85 -7.81
C LYS A 211 -2.82 -16.77 -6.94
N GLU A 212 -2.20 -17.76 -7.54
CA GLU A 212 -1.35 -18.74 -6.84
C GLU A 212 -0.17 -18.06 -6.14
N SER A 213 0.42 -17.05 -6.78
CA SER A 213 1.52 -16.32 -6.17
C SER A 213 1.07 -15.43 -5.02
N LEU A 214 -0.05 -14.72 -5.10
CA LEU A 214 -0.60 -13.99 -3.96
C LEU A 214 -0.98 -14.93 -2.80
N ASP A 215 -1.46 -16.13 -3.11
CA ASP A 215 -1.71 -17.18 -2.12
C ASP A 215 -0.41 -17.61 -1.43
N GLY A 216 0.66 -17.87 -2.19
CA GLY A 216 1.97 -18.23 -1.65
C GLY A 216 2.63 -17.13 -0.80
N VAL A 217 2.47 -15.85 -1.19
CA VAL A 217 2.95 -14.72 -0.36
C VAL A 217 2.20 -14.69 0.98
N MET A 218 0.87 -14.83 0.96
CA MET A 218 0.06 -14.83 2.17
C MET A 218 0.40 -16.03 3.07
N ASP A 219 0.57 -17.22 2.50
CA ASP A 219 0.92 -18.42 3.25
C ASP A 219 2.30 -18.28 3.93
N TYR A 220 3.30 -17.73 3.22
CA TYR A 220 4.58 -17.41 3.83
C TYR A 220 4.44 -16.44 5.00
N LEU A 221 3.65 -15.38 4.82
CA LEU A 221 3.46 -14.34 5.82
C LEU A 221 2.74 -14.85 7.07
N VAL A 222 1.78 -15.76 6.96
CA VAL A 222 1.06 -16.34 8.11
C VAL A 222 1.94 -17.31 8.91
N ASN A 223 2.78 -18.07 8.21
CA ASN A 223 3.63 -19.10 8.83
C ASN A 223 4.96 -18.56 9.38
N ASN A 224 5.32 -17.31 9.06
CA ASN A 224 6.60 -16.71 9.44
C ASN A 224 6.43 -15.30 10.02
N THR A 225 7.28 -14.92 10.99
CA THR A 225 7.40 -13.53 11.46
C THR A 225 8.71 -12.91 10.95
N PRO A 226 8.76 -12.40 9.72
CA PRO A 226 9.99 -11.88 9.12
C PRO A 226 10.45 -10.59 9.80
N LEU A 227 11.50 -10.67 10.62
CA LEU A 227 12.05 -9.52 11.35
C LEU A 227 12.67 -8.46 10.44
N ASN A 228 12.98 -8.81 9.19
CA ASN A 228 13.56 -7.89 8.21
C ASN A 228 12.51 -7.16 7.37
N TRP A 229 11.24 -7.51 7.54
CA TRP A 229 10.14 -6.89 6.81
C TRP A 229 10.03 -5.41 7.17
N LEU A 230 9.99 -4.56 6.15
CA LEU A 230 9.74 -3.14 6.26
C LEU A 230 8.25 -2.90 6.11
N VAL A 231 7.58 -2.58 7.22
CA VAL A 231 6.15 -2.29 7.21
C VAL A 231 5.94 -0.83 6.80
N PRO A 232 5.16 -0.55 5.72
CA PRO A 232 4.83 0.80 5.30
C PRO A 232 3.76 1.44 6.20
N ASP A 233 3.76 2.77 6.27
CA ASP A 233 2.81 3.62 7.00
C ASP A 233 2.66 3.26 8.48
N PHE A 234 3.79 3.00 9.13
CA PHE A 234 3.80 2.93 10.59
C PHE A 234 3.84 4.35 11.17
N THR A 235 2.79 5.13 10.94
CA THR A 235 2.62 6.44 11.56
C THR A 235 1.82 6.29 12.84
N PHE A 236 2.37 6.76 13.96
CA PHE A 236 1.59 6.99 15.17
C PHE A 236 0.69 8.20 14.88
N PRO A 237 -0.65 8.03 14.78
CA PRO A 237 -1.53 9.15 14.47
C PRO A 237 -1.44 10.30 15.49
N ASP A 238 -1.01 10.02 16.72
CA ASP A 238 -0.99 10.98 17.84
C ASP A 238 0.35 11.76 18.02
N LEU A 239 1.29 11.64 17.08
CA LEU A 239 2.57 12.39 17.12
C LEU A 239 2.74 13.33 15.93
N ALA A 240 1.71 13.51 15.09
CA ALA A 240 1.72 14.63 14.17
C ALA A 240 1.78 15.90 15.03
N PRO A 241 2.81 16.76 14.90
CA PRO A 241 2.72 18.08 15.47
C PRO A 241 1.51 18.74 14.82
N GLU A 242 0.43 18.93 15.59
CA GLU A 242 -0.57 19.92 15.28
C GLU A 242 0.22 21.16 14.83
N PRO A 243 -0.04 21.72 13.64
CA PRO A 243 0.63 22.94 13.25
C PRO A 243 0.21 23.98 14.29
N GLU A 244 1.10 24.23 15.27
CA GLU A 244 0.90 25.29 16.24
C GLU A 244 0.71 26.56 15.42
N GLY A 245 -0.54 27.02 15.38
CA GLY A 245 -0.88 28.32 14.86
C GLY A 245 -0.13 29.32 15.72
N PHE A 246 1.01 29.78 15.22
CA PHE A 246 1.76 30.86 15.83
C PHE A 246 0.89 32.11 15.73
N GLN A 247 0.04 32.32 16.72
CA GLN A 247 -0.63 33.60 16.92
C GLN A 247 0.45 34.57 17.35
N VAL A 248 0.91 35.39 16.41
CA VAL A 248 1.68 36.58 16.74
C VAL A 248 0.71 37.50 17.48
N GLU A 249 0.80 37.52 18.82
CA GLU A 249 0.21 38.57 19.64
C GLU A 249 0.88 39.90 19.25
N GLU A 250 0.14 40.72 18.52
CA GLU A 250 0.49 42.08 18.19
C GLU A 250 0.38 42.91 19.48
N SER A 251 1.48 43.00 20.24
CA SER A 251 1.53 43.82 21.44
C SER A 251 1.54 45.30 21.07
N GLU A 252 0.43 46.00 21.33
CA GLU A 252 0.29 47.45 21.24
C GLU A 252 1.38 48.17 22.05
N VAL A 253 2.12 49.07 21.40
CA VAL A 253 3.04 50.00 22.06
C VAL A 253 2.31 51.34 22.21
N PRO A 254 2.08 51.86 23.43
CA PRO A 254 1.54 53.19 23.60
C PRO A 254 2.70 54.19 23.63
N TYR A 255 2.59 55.29 22.89
CA TYR A 255 2.76 56.66 23.40
C TYR A 255 2.67 57.63 22.22
N GLY A 256 1.66 58.50 22.29
CA GLY A 256 1.41 59.53 21.29
C GLY A 256 2.46 60.65 21.32
N PHE A 257 2.68 61.24 20.15
CA PHE A 257 3.11 62.63 20.04
C PHE A 257 2.39 63.29 18.86
N SER A 258 1.89 64.48 19.15
CA SER A 258 1.00 65.34 18.38
C SER A 258 1.61 65.91 17.11
N TYR A 259 0.74 66.11 16.11
CA TYR A 259 0.92 66.98 14.95
C TYR A 259 1.26 68.42 15.34
N THR A 260 2.17 69.07 14.58
CA THR A 260 1.90 70.36 13.92
C THR A 260 2.91 70.65 12.80
N GLN A 261 2.44 70.54 11.57
CA GLN A 261 2.43 71.59 10.54
C GLN A 261 3.73 72.35 10.21
N GLY A 262 4.29 72.01 9.04
CA GLY A 262 5.25 72.83 8.31
C GLY A 262 5.16 72.50 6.82
N ALA A 263 4.38 73.27 6.09
CA ALA A 263 4.31 73.24 4.65
C ALA A 263 5.67 73.60 4.03
N LEU A 264 6.03 73.01 2.88
CA LEU A 264 6.14 73.72 1.60
C LEU A 264 7.04 73.02 0.55
N TYR A 265 6.54 73.09 -0.69
CA TYR A 265 7.23 73.17 -2.00
C TYR A 265 8.03 71.95 -2.55
N THR A 266 7.40 71.31 -3.55
CA THR A 266 7.84 71.29 -4.97
C THR A 266 8.91 70.31 -5.48
N ALA A 267 8.43 69.51 -6.44
CA ALA A 267 9.00 69.09 -7.72
C ALA A 267 10.53 69.05 -7.92
N CYS A 268 11.03 67.89 -8.38
CA CYS A 268 11.59 67.72 -9.74
C CYS A 268 12.29 66.35 -9.88
N VAL A 269 11.84 65.56 -10.87
CA VAL A 269 12.69 64.75 -11.79
C VAL A 269 13.61 65.74 -12.55
N PRO A 270 14.82 65.46 -13.11
CA PRO A 270 15.49 64.20 -13.49
C PRO A 270 16.95 64.08 -12.94
N LEU A 271 17.68 62.98 -13.12
CA LEU A 271 18.42 62.55 -14.33
C LEU A 271 18.79 61.07 -14.22
#